data_AF-T0ZW61-F1
#
_entry.id   AF-T0ZW61-F1
#
_cell.length_a   1.000
_cell.length_b   1.000
_cell.length_c   1.000
_cell.angle_alpha   90.00
_cell.angle_beta   90.00
_cell.angle_gamma   90.00
#
_symmetry.space_group_name_H-M   'P 1'
#
loop_
_entity.id
_entity.type
_entity.pdbx_description
1 polymer ?
#
loop_
_entity_poly.entity_id
_entity_poly.type
_entity_poly.pdbx_seq_one_letter_code
_entity_poly.pdbx_strand_id
1 'polypeptide(L)'
;MAPAPGSGRSSRLAEASSVYLRGAADQPIDWYPWGPEAFERARATGRPILLDIGASWCHWCHVMDEGTYADPEVGRLLGENFVAMKVDRDEHPEVDRRYQRQVSALT
;
A
#
# COMPACT_ATOMS: atom_id res chain seq x y z
N MET A 1 -4.33 20.71 -19.36
CA MET A 1 -4.33 20.00 -18.07
C MET A 1 -4.63 18.56 -18.37
N ALA A 2 -3.62 17.69 -18.41
CA ALA A 2 -3.84 16.26 -18.65
C ALA A 2 -4.48 15.64 -17.40
N PRO A 3 -5.47 14.75 -17.53
CA PRO A 3 -6.07 14.08 -16.38
C PRO A 3 -5.01 13.25 -15.63
N ALA A 4 -5.01 13.35 -14.30
CA ALA A 4 -4.15 12.55 -13.45
C ALA A 4 -4.45 11.05 -13.65
N PRO A 5 -3.44 10.18 -13.74
CA PRO A 5 -3.66 8.74 -13.83
C PRO A 5 -4.19 8.24 -12.47
N GLY A 6 -5.52 8.09 -12.36
CA GLY A 6 -6.15 7.56 -11.15
C GLY A 6 -7.67 7.40 -11.23
N SER A 7 -8.38 8.20 -12.04
CA SER A 7 -9.85 8.29 -11.95
C SER A 7 -10.63 7.29 -12.82
N GLY A 8 -10.23 6.02 -12.88
CA GLY A 8 -10.94 5.03 -13.71
C GLY A 8 -10.72 3.55 -13.44
N ARG A 9 -9.87 3.18 -12.47
CA ARG A 9 -9.78 1.80 -11.99
C ARG A 9 -10.39 1.72 -10.60
N SER A 10 -11.37 0.83 -10.42
CA SER A 10 -11.86 0.49 -9.09
C SER A 10 -10.67 0.00 -8.26
N SER A 11 -10.34 0.70 -7.18
CA SER A 11 -9.28 0.29 -6.27
C SER A 11 -9.64 -1.04 -5.64
N ARG A 12 -8.67 -1.95 -5.54
CA ARG A 12 -8.85 -3.25 -4.83
C ARG A 12 -9.18 -3.05 -3.35
N LEU A 13 -8.87 -1.88 -2.79
CA LEU A 13 -9.11 -1.57 -1.39
C LEU A 13 -10.49 -0.95 -1.13
N ALA A 14 -11.25 -0.58 -2.17
CA ALA A 14 -12.55 0.09 -2.00
C ALA A 14 -13.56 -0.75 -1.19
N GLU A 15 -13.47 -2.08 -1.29
CA GLU A 15 -14.36 -3.03 -0.60
C GLU A 15 -13.68 -3.73 0.59
N ALA A 16 -12.49 -3.30 1.01
CA ALA A 16 -11.80 -3.88 2.16
C ALA A 16 -12.63 -3.75 3.44
N SER A 17 -12.56 -4.70 4.37
CA SER A 17 -13.22 -4.63 5.68
C SER A 17 -12.64 -3.53 6.57
N SER A 18 -11.32 -3.35 6.53
CA SER A 18 -10.60 -2.32 7.25
C SER A 18 -10.95 -0.91 6.77
N VAL A 19 -11.26 -0.02 7.71
CA VAL A 19 -11.40 1.43 7.44
C VAL A 19 -10.06 2.03 6.98
N TYR A 20 -8.94 1.55 7.53
CA TYR A 20 -7.61 2.01 7.15
C TYR A 20 -7.30 1.71 5.68
N LEU A 21 -7.61 0.49 5.23
CA LEU A 21 -7.39 0.11 3.83
C LEU A 21 -8.33 0.87 2.88
N ARG A 22 -9.62 1.02 3.23
CA ARG A 22 -10.55 1.82 2.42
C ARG A 22 -10.12 3.27 2.28
N GLY A 23 -9.50 3.86 3.30
CA GLY A 23 -8.97 5.23 3.24
C GLY A 23 -7.92 5.45 2.15
N ALA A 24 -7.24 4.38 1.72
CA ALA A 24 -6.26 4.43 0.63
C ALA A 24 -6.86 4.17 -0.76
N ALA A 25 -8.18 3.94 -0.86
CA ALA A 25 -8.82 3.59 -2.13
C ALA A 25 -8.74 4.70 -3.19
N ASP A 26 -8.69 5.96 -2.76
CA ASP A 26 -8.62 7.14 -3.64
C ASP A 26 -7.19 7.61 -3.92
N GLN A 27 -6.17 6.97 -3.33
CA GLN A 27 -4.78 7.32 -3.57
C GLN A 27 -4.36 6.97 -5.01
N PRO A 28 -3.46 7.74 -5.64
CA PRO A 28 -2.94 7.49 -6.99
C PRO A 28 -1.98 6.28 -7.09
N ILE A 29 -2.11 5.29 -6.19
CA ILE A 29 -1.28 4.09 -6.12
C ILE A 29 -2.16 2.86 -6.32
N ASP A 30 -1.71 1.92 -7.16
CA ASP A 30 -2.40 0.64 -7.38
C ASP A 30 -2.14 -0.32 -6.23
N TRP A 31 -2.77 -0.06 -5.08
CA TRP A 31 -2.60 -0.86 -3.88
C TRP A 31 -3.22 -2.25 -4.01
N TYR A 32 -2.44 -3.26 -3.63
CA TYR A 32 -2.93 -4.59 -3.35
C TYR A 32 -3.16 -4.77 -1.85
N PRO A 33 -4.25 -5.44 -1.42
CA PRO A 33 -4.34 -5.94 -0.06
C PRO A 33 -3.33 -7.06 0.17
N TRP A 34 -3.13 -7.43 1.44
CA TRP A 34 -2.35 -8.63 1.76
C TRP A 34 -2.99 -9.87 1.13
N GLY A 35 -2.22 -10.59 0.30
CA GLY A 35 -2.72 -11.77 -0.38
C GLY A 35 -1.82 -12.27 -1.51
N PRO A 36 -2.13 -13.45 -2.09
CA PRO A 36 -1.31 -14.08 -3.11
C PRO A 36 -1.20 -13.25 -4.40
N GLU A 37 -2.23 -12.48 -4.77
CA GLU A 37 -2.29 -11.72 -6.03
C GLU A 37 -1.09 -10.76 -6.20
N ALA A 38 -0.71 -10.06 -5.13
CA ALA A 38 0.42 -9.15 -5.15
C ALA A 38 1.77 -9.88 -5.31
N PHE A 39 1.93 -11.03 -4.66
CA PHE A 39 3.14 -11.85 -4.79
C PHE A 39 3.25 -12.46 -6.19
N GLU A 40 2.14 -12.92 -6.76
CA GLU A 40 2.08 -13.40 -8.14
C GLU A 40 2.40 -12.29 -9.14
N ARG A 41 1.84 -11.10 -8.94
CA ARG A 41 2.14 -9.92 -9.76
C ARG A 41 3.61 -9.53 -9.68
N ALA A 42 4.20 -9.53 -8.49
CA ALA A 42 5.62 -9.23 -8.27
C ALA A 42 6.51 -10.23 -9.02
N ARG A 43 6.19 -11.53 -8.93
CA ARG A 43 6.91 -12.59 -9.68
C ARG A 43 6.76 -12.44 -11.20
N ALA A 44 5.54 -12.20 -11.68
CA ALA A 44 5.25 -12.09 -13.11
C ALA A 44 5.90 -10.85 -13.75
N THR A 45 6.04 -9.76 -13.00
CA THR A 45 6.63 -8.51 -13.49
C THR A 45 8.11 -8.36 -13.17
N GLY A 46 8.67 -9.23 -12.31
CA GLY A 46 10.04 -9.11 -11.82
C GLY A 46 10.27 -7.88 -10.93
N ARG A 47 9.20 -7.27 -10.41
CA ARG A 47 9.26 -6.04 -9.60
C ARG A 47 9.23 -6.36 -8.11
N PRO A 48 10.00 -5.63 -7.28
CA PRO A 48 9.93 -5.77 -5.83
C PRO A 48 8.57 -5.33 -5.28
N ILE A 49 8.23 -5.83 -4.10
CA ILE A 49 7.05 -5.40 -3.34
C ILE A 49 7.43 -4.22 -2.45
N LEU A 50 6.68 -3.12 -2.55
CA LEU A 50 6.65 -2.09 -1.51
C LEU A 50 5.58 -2.51 -0.50
N LEU A 51 6.02 -2.88 0.70
CA LEU A 51 5.13 -3.31 1.77
C LEU A 51 4.90 -2.18 2.77
N ASP A 52 3.66 -1.68 2.81
CA ASP A 52 3.20 -0.67 3.75
C ASP A 52 2.30 -1.31 4.82
N ILE A 53 2.75 -1.31 6.08
CA ILE A 53 2.00 -1.87 7.21
C ILE A 53 1.63 -0.72 8.15
N GLY A 54 0.34 -0.53 8.39
CA GLY A 54 -0.15 0.53 9.27
C GLY A 54 -1.40 0.15 10.03
N ALA A 55 -2.06 1.15 10.61
CA ALA A 55 -3.28 0.98 11.39
C ALA A 55 -4.10 2.27 11.38
N SER A 56 -5.42 2.15 11.59
CA SER A 56 -6.32 3.31 11.68
C SER A 56 -5.99 4.27 12.84
N TRP A 57 -5.34 3.78 13.90
CA TRP A 57 -4.95 4.56 15.07
C TRP A 57 -3.50 5.09 15.00
N CYS A 58 -2.77 4.82 13.92
CA CYS A 58 -1.37 5.22 13.75
C CYS A 58 -1.26 6.65 13.18
N HIS A 59 -0.82 7.60 14.01
CA HIS A 59 -0.67 9.01 13.58
C HIS A 59 0.26 9.19 12.37
N TRP A 60 1.44 8.58 12.40
CA TRP A 60 2.43 8.72 11.31
C TRP A 60 2.01 8.04 10.01
N CYS A 61 1.15 7.03 10.09
CA CYS A 61 0.57 6.40 8.92
C CYS A 61 -0.33 7.39 8.18
N HIS A 62 -1.17 8.14 8.91
CA HIS A 62 -2.01 9.20 8.33
C HIS A 62 -1.19 10.33 7.73
N VAL A 63 -0.14 10.80 8.43
CA VAL A 63 0.75 11.86 7.89
C VAL A 63 1.38 11.44 6.56
N MET A 64 1.78 10.17 6.47
CA MET A 64 2.40 9.64 5.26
C MET A 64 1.37 9.38 4.15
N ASP A 65 0.18 8.89 4.49
CA ASP A 65 -0.95 8.71 3.56
C ASP A 65 -1.41 10.04 2.94
N GLU A 66 -1.58 11.08 3.77
CA GLU A 66 -2.04 12.41 3.35
C GLU A 66 -0.94 13.21 2.65
N GLY A 67 0.32 13.09 3.08
CA GLY A 67 1.41 13.89 2.57
C GLY A 67 2.13 13.29 1.37
N THR A 68 2.44 11.99 1.42
CA THR A 68 3.31 11.33 0.42
C THR A 68 2.50 10.48 -0.55
N TYR A 69 1.65 9.60 -0.06
CA TYR A 69 0.92 8.68 -0.94
C TYR A 69 -0.24 9.33 -1.70
N ALA A 70 -0.69 10.51 -1.28
CA ALA A 70 -1.64 11.33 -2.05
C ALA A 70 -1.01 12.01 -3.29
N ASP A 71 0.33 12.07 -3.39
CA ASP A 71 1.03 12.73 -4.51
C ASP A 71 1.01 11.86 -5.78
N PRO A 72 0.45 12.35 -6.91
CA PRO A 72 0.45 11.62 -8.18
C PRO A 72 1.84 11.28 -8.72
N GLU A 73 2.87 12.08 -8.43
CA GLU A 73 4.24 11.77 -8.84
C GLU A 73 4.77 10.56 -8.08
N VAL A 74 4.52 10.48 -6.78
CA VAL A 74 4.83 9.29 -5.97
C VAL A 74 4.06 8.09 -6.50
N GLY A 75 2.76 8.24 -6.77
CA GLY A 75 1.92 7.21 -7.38
C GLY A 75 2.49 6.65 -8.68
N ARG A 76 2.97 7.54 -9.57
CA ARG A 76 3.63 7.16 -10.82
C ARG A 76 4.94 6.41 -10.56
N LEU A 77 5.81 6.93 -9.70
CA LEU A 77 7.10 6.30 -9.38
C LEU A 77 6.90 4.91 -8.78
N LEU A 78 5.96 4.74 -7.87
CA LEU A 78 5.62 3.45 -7.30
C LEU A 78 5.02 2.51 -8.35
N GLY A 79 4.10 3.02 -9.17
CA GLY A 79 3.46 2.30 -10.27
C GLY A 79 4.41 1.84 -11.38
N GLU A 80 5.58 2.45 -11.53
CA GLU A 80 6.65 2.03 -12.44
C GLU A 80 7.60 1.01 -11.83
N ASN A 81 7.91 1.13 -10.54
CA ASN A 81 9.02 0.40 -9.91
C ASN A 81 8.59 -0.74 -8.97
N PHE A 82 7.42 -0.65 -8.32
CA PHE A 82 7.02 -1.58 -7.25
C PHE A 82 5.64 -2.20 -7.45
N VAL A 83 5.42 -3.41 -6.94
CA VAL A 83 4.07 -3.88 -6.63
C VAL A 83 3.74 -3.38 -5.22
N ALA A 84 2.85 -2.39 -5.13
CA ALA A 84 2.51 -1.75 -3.86
C ALA A 84 1.48 -2.59 -3.09
N MET A 85 1.77 -2.90 -1.82
CA MET A 85 0.91 -3.69 -0.96
C MET A 85 0.67 -2.95 0.35
N LYS A 86 -0.60 -2.76 0.72
CA LYS A 86 -1.00 -2.11 1.97
C LYS A 86 -1.65 -3.12 2.90
N VAL A 87 -1.25 -3.11 4.17
CA VAL A 87 -1.65 -4.09 5.19
C VAL A 87 -2.13 -3.35 6.43
N ASP A 88 -3.32 -3.71 6.91
CA ASP A 88 -3.76 -3.33 8.25
C ASP A 88 -3.21 -4.33 9.27
N ARG A 89 -2.42 -3.85 10.22
CA ARG A 89 -1.84 -4.69 11.27
C ARG A 89 -2.88 -5.25 12.23
N ASP A 90 -4.06 -4.62 12.35
CA ASP A 90 -5.12 -5.12 13.22
C ASP A 90 -5.79 -6.36 12.58
N GLU A 91 -5.84 -6.41 11.24
CA GLU A 91 -6.29 -7.59 10.48
C GLU A 91 -5.18 -8.66 10.34
N HIS A 92 -3.91 -8.25 10.21
CA HIS A 92 -2.75 -9.11 9.99
C HIS A 92 -1.60 -8.91 11.01
N PRO A 93 -1.83 -9.18 12.31
CA PRO A 93 -0.82 -8.94 13.36
C PRO A 93 0.42 -9.84 13.22
N GLU A 94 0.30 -11.01 12.59
CA GLU A 94 1.39 -11.92 12.29
C GLU A 94 2.38 -11.35 11.26
N VAL A 95 1.85 -10.65 10.26
CA VAL A 95 2.63 -10.00 9.19
C VAL A 95 3.43 -8.84 9.79
N ASP A 96 2.76 -7.95 10.52
CA ASP A 96 3.38 -6.85 11.25
C ASP A 96 4.53 -7.33 12.15
N ARG A 97 4.26 -8.30 13.04
CA ARG A 97 5.30 -8.82 13.93
C ARG A 97 6.48 -9.41 13.19
N ARG A 98 6.26 -10.08 12.05
CA ARG A 98 7.34 -10.67 11.25
C ARG A 98 8.26 -9.58 10.69
N TYR A 99 7.70 -8.55 10.06
CA TYR A 99 8.48 -7.51 9.42
C TYR A 99 9.08 -6.52 10.41
N GLN A 100 8.39 -6.19 11.52
CA GLN A 100 8.96 -5.40 12.62
C GLN A 100 10.21 -6.05 13.20
N ARG A 101 10.20 -7.37 13.43
CA ARG A 101 11.39 -8.09 13.89
C ARG A 101 12.55 -8.00 12.91
N GLN A 102 12.27 -7.99 11.61
CA GLN A 102 13.31 -7.87 10.58
C GLN A 102 13.89 -6.47 10.53
N VAL A 103 13.04 -5.43 10.56
CA VAL A 103 13.49 -4.03 10.57
C VAL A 103 14.35 -3.74 11.80
N SER A 104 13.93 -4.16 12.99
CA SER A 104 14.71 -3.96 14.23
C SER A 104 16.05 -4.70 14.22
N ALA A 105 16.20 -5.76 13.43
CA ALA A 105 17.45 -6.52 13.33
C ALA A 105 18.48 -5.88 12.37
N LEU A 106 18.09 -4.84 11.63
CA LEU A 106 18.97 -4.09 10.72
C LEU A 106 19.71 -2.93 11.41
N THR A 107 19.46 -2.71 12.71
CA THR A 107 20.05 -1.64 13.52
C THR A 107 21.09 -2.22 14.47
#